data_AF-A0A3A4B3H2-F1
#
_entry.id   AF-A0A3A4B3H2-F1
#
_cell.length_a   1.000
_cell.length_b   1.000
_cell.length_c   1.000
_cell.angle_alpha   90.00
_cell.angle_beta   90.00
_cell.angle_gamma   90.00
#
_symmetry.space_group_name_H-M   'P 1'
#
loop_
_entity.id
_entity.type
_entity.pdbx_description
1 polymer ?
#
loop_
_entity_poly.entity_id
_entity_poly.type
_entity_poly.pdbx_seq_one_letter_code
_entity_poly.pdbx_strand_id
1 'polypeptide(L)' 'MAERRRREMEAERRELIVELARRRTAAGLSQTDVAARMGTSQSAVARLESGESDVRATTLERYAAAIGAQITWRAL' A
#
# COMPACT_ATOMS: atom_id res chain seq x y z
N MET A 1 13.22 0.91 -23.14
CA MET A 1 13.78 1.02 -21.77
C MET A 1 12.80 1.61 -20.77
N ALA A 2 12.28 2.82 -21.00
CA ALA A 2 11.33 3.48 -20.09
C ALA A 2 10.07 2.64 -19.78
N GLU A 3 9.44 2.05 -20.81
CA GLU A 3 8.27 1.19 -20.66
C GLU A 3 8.55 -0.06 -19.81
N ARG A 4 9.73 -0.68 -20.01
CA ARG A 4 10.17 -1.83 -19.20
C ARG A 4 10.34 -1.41 -17.74
N ARG A 5 11.01 -0.28 -17.50
CA ARG A 5 11.21 0.28 -16.16
C ARG A 5 9.89 0.60 -15.46
N ARG A 6 8.90 1.11 -16.21
CA ARG A 6 7.55 1.39 -15.69
C ARG A 6 6.86 0.12 -15.21
N ARG A 7 6.88 -0.94 -16.02
CA ARG A 7 6.31 -2.25 -15.67
C ARG A 7 6.99 -2.89 -14.47
N GLU A 8 8.31 -2.77 -14.38
CA GLU A 8 9.09 -3.20 -13.20
C GLU A 8 8.64 -2.44 -11.95
N MET A 9 8.58 -1.10 -12.00
CA MET A 9 8.11 -0.29 -10.87
C MET A 9 6.65 -0.58 -10.48
N GLU A 10 5.78 -0.91 -11.44
CA GLU A 10 4.41 -1.35 -11.17
C GLU A 10 4.36 -2.72 -10.48
N ALA A 11 5.23 -3.65 -10.87
CA ALA A 11 5.35 -4.94 -10.21
C ALA A 11 5.86 -4.79 -8.77
N GLU A 12 6.93 -4.02 -8.56
CA GLU A 12 7.47 -3.69 -7.24
C GLU A 12 6.42 -3.00 -6.35
N ARG A 13 5.61 -2.10 -6.92
CA ARG A 13 4.50 -1.45 -6.20
C ARG A 13 3.44 -2.47 -5.75
N ARG A 14 3.08 -3.43 -6.60
CA ARG A 14 2.13 -4.49 -6.24
C ARG A 14 2.68 -5.39 -5.14
N GLU A 15 3.96 -5.75 -5.20
CA GLU A 15 4.62 -6.53 -4.16
C GLU A 15 4.64 -5.79 -2.82
N LEU A 16 4.93 -4.48 -2.84
CA LEU A 16 4.86 -3.63 -1.65
C LEU A 16 3.46 -3.61 -1.03
N ILE A 17 2.40 -3.50 -1.85
CA ILE A 17 1.01 -3.56 -1.37
C ILE A 17 0.72 -4.87 -0.65
N VAL A 18 1.12 -6.01 -1.24
CA VAL A 18 0.94 -7.34 -0.64
C VAL A 18 1.66 -7.44 0.70
N GLU A 19 2.91 -6.95 0.77
CA GLU A 19 3.69 -6.95 2.00
C GLU A 19 3.06 -6.07 3.09
N LEU A 20 2.57 -4.88 2.73
CA LEU A 20 1.85 -4.00 3.66
C LEU A 20 0.57 -4.67 4.19
N ALA A 21 -0.20 -5.37 3.33
CA ALA A 21 -1.37 -6.14 3.73
C ALA A 21 -1.03 -7.27 4.71
N ARG A 22 0.10 -7.97 4.50
CA ARG A 22 0.59 -9.00 5.43
C ARG A 22 1.00 -8.40 6.78
N ARG A 23 1.64 -7.23 6.79
CA ARG A 23 1.99 -6.54 8.03
C ARG A 23 0.76 -6.08 8.79
N ARG A 24 -0.27 -5.59 8.09
CA ARG A 24 -1.58 -5.29 8.68
C ARG A 24 -2.15 -6.50 9.43
N THR A 25 -2.20 -7.66 8.76
CA THR A 25 -2.75 -8.87 9.39
C THR A 25 -1.89 -9.35 10.56
N ALA A 26 -0.56 -9.28 10.45
CA ALA A 26 0.35 -9.61 11.54
C ALA A 26 0.19 -8.67 12.76
N ALA A 27 -0.19 -7.41 12.53
CA ALA A 27 -0.52 -6.45 13.57
C ALA A 27 -1.93 -6.63 14.16
N GLY A 28 -2.70 -7.63 13.70
CA GLY A 28 -4.06 -7.91 14.18
C GLY A 28 -5.11 -6.88 13.75
N LEU A 29 -4.80 -6.05 12.75
CA LEU A 29 -5.69 -4.98 12.29
C LEU A 29 -6.60 -5.48 11.18
N SER A 30 -7.89 -5.15 11.23
CA SER A 30 -8.80 -5.34 10.10
C SER A 30 -8.62 -4.22 9.05
N GLN A 31 -9.18 -4.42 7.84
CA GLN A 31 -9.23 -3.35 6.84
C GLN A 31 -10.05 -2.13 7.33
N THR A 32 -11.08 -2.37 8.15
CA THR A 32 -11.89 -1.30 8.77
C THR A 32 -11.07 -0.49 9.78
N ASP A 33 -10.22 -1.15 10.59
CA ASP A 33 -9.37 -0.45 11.55
C ASP A 33 -8.37 0.47 10.85
N VAL A 34 -7.75 -0.03 9.77
CA VAL A 34 -6.84 0.77 8.95
C VAL A 34 -7.60 1.91 8.26
N ALA A 35 -8.79 1.65 7.74
CA ALA A 35 -9.62 2.67 7.11
C ALA A 35 -9.96 3.81 8.07
N ALA A 36 -10.33 3.48 9.31
CA ALA A 36 -10.59 4.46 10.36
C ALA A 36 -9.34 5.31 10.67
N ARG A 37 -8.17 4.68 10.81
CA ARG A 37 -6.89 5.38 11.03
C ARG A 37 -6.49 6.29 9.86
N MET A 38 -6.83 5.89 8.64
CA MET A 38 -6.55 6.65 7.43
C MET A 38 -7.60 7.72 7.10
N GLY A 39 -8.75 7.74 7.80
CA GLY A 39 -9.88 8.61 7.48
C GLY A 39 -10.52 8.29 6.12
N THR A 40 -10.68 7.00 5.79
CA THR A 40 -11.25 6.52 4.51
C THR A 40 -12.24 5.38 4.74
N SER A 41 -12.79 4.80 3.67
CA SER A 41 -13.68 3.63 3.75
C SER A 41 -12.92 2.30 3.75
N GLN A 42 -13.51 1.26 4.35
CA GLN A 42 -12.98 -0.11 4.25
C GLN A 42 -12.86 -0.57 2.79
N SER A 43 -13.80 -0.20 1.92
CA SER A 43 -13.74 -0.52 0.49
C SER A 43 -12.58 0.15 -0.24
N ALA A 44 -12.15 1.34 0.18
CA ALA A 44 -10.97 2.01 -0.35
C ALA A 44 -9.69 1.26 0.07
N VAL A 45 -9.65 0.74 1.29
CA VAL A 45 -8.55 -0.12 1.77
C VAL A 45 -8.54 -1.46 1.02
N ALA A 46 -9.69 -2.10 0.81
CA ALA A 46 -9.79 -3.34 0.05
C ALA A 46 -9.31 -3.18 -1.39
N ARG A 47 -9.68 -2.07 -2.06
CA ARG A 47 -9.22 -1.75 -3.42
C ARG A 47 -7.73 -1.43 -3.48
N LEU A 48 -7.20 -0.80 -2.43
CA LEU A 48 -5.75 -0.59 -2.29
C LEU A 48 -5.04 -1.95 -2.22
N GLU A 49 -5.51 -2.86 -1.34
CA GLU A 49 -4.92 -4.18 -1.14
C GLU A 49 -5.08 -5.12 -2.34
N SER A 50 -6.12 -4.95 -3.17
CA SER A 50 -6.30 -5.74 -4.40
C SER A 50 -5.36 -5.31 -5.54
N GLY A 51 -4.74 -4.13 -5.45
CA GLY A 51 -3.84 -3.62 -6.49
C GLY A 51 -4.56 -3.20 -7.79
N GLU A 52 -5.89 -3.03 -7.74
CA GLU A 52 -6.73 -2.73 -8.91
C GLU A 52 -6.67 -1.26 -9.39
N SER A 53 -5.85 -0.41 -8.77
CA SER A 53 -5.82 1.02 -9.09
C SER A 53 -4.40 1.59 -9.10
N ASP A 54 -4.21 2.67 -9.84
CA ASP A 54 -2.97 3.45 -9.80
C ASP A 54 -2.88 4.17 -8.46
N VAL A 55 -2.12 3.58 -7.54
CA VAL A 55 -2.00 4.05 -6.16
C VAL A 55 -0.92 5.12 -6.07
N ARG A 56 -1.33 6.31 -5.60
CA ARG A 56 -0.40 7.38 -5.24
C ARG A 56 0.54 6.95 -4.12
N ALA A 57 1.81 7.36 -4.20
CA ALA A 57 2.81 7.13 -3.15
C ALA A 57 2.31 7.57 -1.75
N THR A 58 1.65 8.73 -1.67
CA THR A 58 1.08 9.27 -0.41
C THR A 58 -0.02 8.39 0.19
N THR A 59 -0.72 7.59 -0.62
CA THR A 59 -1.69 6.61 -0.12
C THR A 59 -0.98 5.42 0.52
N LEU A 60 0.12 4.94 -0.07
CA LEU A 60 0.94 3.88 0.51
C LEU A 60 1.60 4.34 1.82
N GLU A 61 2.09 5.59 1.87
CA GLU A 61 2.67 6.18 3.08
C GLU A 61 1.65 6.26 4.22
N ARG A 62 0.43 6.75 3.94
CA ARG A 62 -0.65 6.80 4.94
C ARG A 62 -1.07 5.40 5.42
N TYR A 63 -1.13 4.43 4.52
CA TYR A 63 -1.43 3.05 4.88
C TYR A 63 -0.32 2.47 5.78
N ALA A 64 0.95 2.65 5.40
CA ALA A 64 2.09 2.21 6.20
C ALA A 64 2.05 2.83 7.60
N ALA A 65 1.85 4.15 7.70
CA ALA A 65 1.71 4.83 8.98
C ALA A 65 0.55 4.29 9.82
N ALA A 66 -0.61 4.01 9.20
CA ALA A 66 -1.77 3.46 9.89
C ALA A 66 -1.52 2.06 10.50
N ILE A 67 -0.57 1.30 9.97
CA ILE A 67 -0.19 -0.03 10.50
C ILE A 67 1.11 0.01 11.34
N GLY A 68 1.68 1.20 11.59
CA GLY A 68 2.93 1.34 12.34
C GLY A 68 4.19 1.01 11.55
N ALA A 69 4.12 1.02 10.22
CA ALA A 69 5.25 0.85 9.31
C ALA A 69 5.70 2.20 8.69
N GLN A 70 6.87 2.18 8.04
CA GLN A 70 7.42 3.34 7.33
C GLN A 70 7.89 2.92 5.93
N ILE A 71 7.64 3.79 4.95
CA ILE A 71 8.21 3.67 3.60
C ILE A 71 9.39 4.63 3.48
N THR A 72 10.47 4.19 2.83
CA THR A 72 11.62 5.05 2.51
C THR A 72 11.87 5.00 1.01
N TRP A 73 12.21 6.15 0.43
CA TRP A 73 12.44 6.29 -1.00
C TRP A 73 13.93 6.33 -1.28
N ARG A 74 14.38 5.51 -2.23
CA ARG A 74 15.76 5.51 -2.73
C ARG A 74 15.72 5.42 -4.24
N ALA A 75 16.38 6.36 -4.91
CA ALA A 75 16.66 6.27 -6.33
C ALA A 75 17.97 5.48 -6.51
N LEU A 76 17.98 4.56 -7.47
CA LEU A 76 19.13 3.73 -7.85
C LEU A 76 19.68 4.18 -9.21
#